data_AF-A0A357MRN7-F1
#
_entry.id   AF-A0A357MRN7-F1
#
_cell.length_a   1.000
_cell.length_b   1.000
_cell.length_c   1.000
_cell.angle_alpha   90.00
_cell.angle_beta   90.00
_cell.angle_gamma   90.00
#
_symmetry.space_group_name_H-M   'P 1'
#
loop_
_entity.id
_entity.type
_entity.pdbx_description
1 polymer ?
#
loop_
_entity_poly.entity_id
_entity_poly.type
_entity_poly.pdbx_seq_one_letter_code
_entity_poly.pdbx_strand_id
1 'polypeptide(L)'
;MPTKIYCGYPPAQFQSYKQEILEVINRVCDKGPYILGPEVEAFESEFAAYHGIKHCIGVGSGTDALALTLRAFDIGKEDEVITVSHTALATAAA
;
A
#
# COMPACT_ATOMS: atom_id res chain seq x y z
N MET A 1 10.91 13.28 -26.39
CA MET A 1 9.76 12.81 -25.58
C MET A 1 10.32 12.05 -24.40
N PRO A 2 9.89 12.29 -23.15
CA PRO A 2 10.37 11.48 -22.04
C PRO A 2 9.95 10.03 -22.28
N THR A 3 10.92 9.12 -22.23
CA THR A 3 10.74 7.68 -22.45
C THR A 3 9.65 7.19 -21.51
N LYS A 4 8.57 6.59 -22.05
CA LYS A 4 7.52 5.99 -21.24
C LYS A 4 8.11 4.81 -20.47
N ILE A 5 8.33 4.98 -19.17
CA ILE A 5 8.85 3.91 -18.30
C ILE A 5 7.66 3.07 -17.85
N TYR A 6 7.61 1.82 -18.30
CA TYR A 6 6.57 0.89 -17.91
C TYR A 6 6.82 0.37 -16.50
N CYS A 7 5.77 0.26 -15.70
CA CYS A 7 5.81 -0.17 -14.29
C CYS A 7 6.26 -1.63 -14.07
N GLY A 8 6.66 -2.34 -15.14
CA GLY A 8 7.09 -3.74 -15.11
C GLY A 8 8.61 -3.95 -15.06
N TYR A 9 9.43 -2.90 -15.11
CA TYR A 9 10.90 -3.01 -15.00
C TYR A 9 11.44 -2.16 -13.84
N PRO A 10 11.54 -2.73 -12.62
CA PRO A 10 11.89 -1.99 -11.42
C PRO A 10 13.17 -1.15 -11.51
N PRO A 11 14.27 -1.63 -12.13
CA PRO A 11 15.49 -0.82 -12.23
C PRO A 11 15.30 0.50 -12.98
N ALA A 12 14.60 0.51 -14.12
CA ALA A 12 14.39 1.75 -14.88
C ALA A 12 13.46 2.72 -14.13
N GLN A 13 12.44 2.20 -13.45
CA GLN A 13 11.54 3.04 -12.64
C GLN A 13 12.28 3.66 -11.45
N PHE A 14 13.11 2.88 -10.76
CA PHE A 14 13.94 3.43 -9.70
C PHE A 14 14.89 4.51 -10.24
N GLN A 15 15.52 4.29 -11.40
CA GLN A 15 16.42 5.31 -11.98
C GLN A 15 15.69 6.62 -12.31
N SER A 16 14.43 6.59 -12.76
CA SER A 16 13.71 7.83 -13.08
C SER A 16 13.31 8.66 -11.88
N TYR A 17 13.13 8.04 -10.71
CA TYR A 17 12.75 8.73 -9.47
C TYR A 17 13.87 8.71 -8.43
N LYS A 18 15.09 8.33 -8.83
CA LYS A 18 16.20 8.03 -7.90
C LYS A 18 16.49 9.18 -6.95
N GLN A 19 16.53 10.40 -7.47
CA GLN A 19 16.87 11.57 -6.67
C GLN A 19 15.81 11.82 -5.58
N GLU A 20 14.53 11.88 -5.96
CA GLU A 20 13.41 12.08 -5.04
C GLU A 20 13.34 10.99 -3.97
N ILE A 21 13.53 9.72 -4.37
CA ILE A 21 13.51 8.58 -3.43
C ILE A 21 14.65 8.70 -2.41
N LEU A 22 15.88 8.98 -2.86
CA LEU A 22 17.04 9.06 -1.97
C LEU A 22 16.95 10.28 -1.03
N GLU A 23 16.40 11.40 -1.48
CA GLU A 23 16.15 12.57 -0.64
C GLU A 23 15.19 12.25 0.52
N VAL A 24 14.09 11.53 0.25
CA VAL A 24 13.14 11.11 1.29
C VAL A 24 13.75 10.08 2.23
N ILE A 25 14.48 9.09 1.70
CA ILE A 25 15.16 8.08 2.53
C ILE A 25 16.11 8.76 3.52
N ASN A 26 16.98 9.66 3.05
CA ASN A 26 17.90 10.39 3.93
C ASN A 26 17.15 11.20 4.97
N ARG A 27 16.11 11.95 4.56
CA ARG A 27 15.28 12.75 5.47
C ARG A 27 14.65 11.92 6.59
N VAL A 28 14.15 10.72 6.29
CA VAL A 28 13.51 9.84 7.29
C VAL A 28 14.57 9.25 8.23
N CYS A 29 15.69 8.79 7.68
CA CYS A 29 16.84 8.28 8.45
C CYS A 29 17.42 9.35 9.40
N ASP A 30 17.48 10.60 8.97
CA ASP A 30 17.99 11.70 9.79
C ASP A 30 17.02 12.11 10.91
N LYS A 31 15.71 11.97 10.70
CA LYS A 31 14.68 12.38 11.67
C LYS A 31 14.39 11.32 12.73
N GLY A 32 14.29 10.05 12.35
CA GLY A 32 14.14 8.92 13.29
C GLY A 32 12.74 8.27 13.49
N PRO A 33 11.59 8.90 13.17
CA PRO A 33 10.29 8.21 13.24
C PRO A 33 10.10 7.18 12.12
N TYR A 34 10.57 5.95 12.32
CA TYR A 34 10.51 4.88 11.31
C TYR A 34 9.17 4.14 11.25
N ILE A 35 8.41 4.13 12.35
CA ILE A 35 7.16 3.39 12.49
C ILE A 35 6.06 4.38 12.81
N LEU A 36 4.97 4.35 12.03
CA LEU A 36 3.83 5.25 12.17
C LEU A 36 4.26 6.74 12.21
N GLY A 37 5.25 7.08 11.38
CA GLY A 37 5.77 8.43 11.25
C GLY A 37 4.95 9.31 10.30
N PRO A 38 5.34 10.59 10.16
CA PRO A 38 4.59 11.58 9.38
C PRO A 38 4.49 11.24 7.88
N GLU A 39 5.44 10.47 7.34
CA GLU A 39 5.39 10.03 5.94
C GLU A 39 4.24 9.02 5.71
N VAL A 40 3.87 8.23 6.73
CA VAL A 40 2.72 7.31 6.66
C VAL A 40 1.40 8.09 6.69
N GLU A 41 1.28 9.06 7.60
CA GLU A 41 0.09 9.92 7.70
C GLU A 41 -0.14 10.72 6.40
N ALA A 42 0.93 11.30 5.84
CA ALA A 42 0.88 11.99 4.57
C ALA A 42 0.43 11.06 3.43
N PHE A 43 1.02 9.86 3.34
CA PHE A 43 0.63 8.87 2.34
C PHE A 43 -0.84 8.48 2.46
N GLU A 44 -1.35 8.19 3.66
CA GLU A 44 -2.75 7.82 3.87
C GLU A 44 -3.70 8.95 3.41
N SER A 45 -3.39 10.20 3.74
CA SER A 45 -4.17 11.36 3.29
C SER A 45 -4.16 11.52 1.77
N GLU A 46 -2.97 11.45 1.16
CA GLU A 46 -2.80 11.58 -0.29
C GLU A 46 -3.46 10.43 -1.06
N PHE A 47 -3.33 9.20 -0.56
CA PHE A 47 -3.90 8.01 -1.19
C PHE A 47 -5.43 7.97 -1.09
N ALA A 48 -5.98 8.43 0.05
CA ALA A 48 -7.42 8.63 0.21
C ALA A 48 -7.95 9.68 -0.80
N ALA A 49 -7.25 10.82 -0.91
CA ALA A 49 -7.60 11.87 -1.87
C ALA A 49 -7.51 11.39 -3.32
N TYR A 50 -6.47 10.63 -3.67
CA TYR A 50 -6.28 10.07 -5.01
C TYR A 50 -7.45 9.16 -5.44
N HIS A 51 -7.99 8.36 -4.51
CA HIS A 51 -9.14 7.48 -4.78
C HIS A 51 -10.50 8.15 -4.57
N GLY A 52 -10.55 9.40 -4.08
CA GLY A 52 -11.80 10.08 -3.74
C GLY A 52 -12.56 9.46 -2.58
N ILE A 53 -11.86 8.80 -1.65
CA ILE A 53 -12.43 8.16 -0.46
C ILE A 53 -12.11 8.96 0.81
N LYS A 54 -12.89 8.72 1.88
CA LYS A 54 -12.74 9.49 3.14
C LYS A 54 -11.55 9.06 3.99
N HIS A 55 -11.18 7.78 3.94
CA HIS A 55 -10.19 7.19 4.84
C HIS A 55 -9.29 6.21 4.08
N CYS A 56 -8.01 6.20 4.44
CA CYS A 56 -7.04 5.19 4.05
C CYS A 56 -6.28 4.77 5.32
N ILE A 57 -5.98 3.48 5.45
CA ILE A 57 -5.19 2.93 6.56
C ILE A 57 -4.10 2.06 5.95
N GLY A 58 -2.85 2.43 6.18
CA GLY A 58 -1.67 1.68 5.76
C GLY A 58 -1.49 0.44 6.62
N VAL A 59 -1.27 -0.70 5.96
CA VAL A 59 -1.05 -2.01 6.60
C VAL A 59 0.16 -2.71 5.97
N GLY A 60 0.61 -3.81 6.59
CA GLY A 60 1.83 -4.51 6.19
C GLY A 60 1.77 -5.15 4.80
N SER A 61 0.59 -5.57 4.34
CA SER A 61 0.42 -6.23 3.04
C SER A 61 -1.03 -6.19 2.54
N GLY A 62 -1.24 -6.55 1.27
CA GLY A 62 -2.58 -6.72 0.71
C GLY A 62 -3.37 -7.86 1.36
N THR A 63 -2.70 -8.91 1.85
CA THR A 63 -3.34 -9.99 2.61
C THR A 63 -3.83 -9.47 3.97
N ASP A 64 -2.99 -8.72 4.69
CA ASP A 64 -3.39 -8.10 5.96
C ASP A 64 -4.55 -7.13 5.77
N ALA A 65 -4.58 -6.39 4.66
CA ALA A 65 -5.68 -5.48 4.34
C ALA A 65 -7.02 -6.22 4.27
N LEU A 66 -7.05 -7.38 3.59
CA LEU A 66 -8.25 -8.22 3.50
C LEU A 66 -8.61 -8.81 4.87
N ALA A 67 -7.65 -9.41 5.57
CA ALA A 67 -7.85 -10.06 6.86
C ALA A 67 -8.39 -9.07 7.92
N LEU A 68 -7.80 -7.88 8.01
CA LEU A 68 -8.23 -6.83 8.94
C LEU A 68 -9.61 -6.28 8.58
N THR A 69 -9.94 -6.19 7.29
CA THR A 69 -11.27 -5.77 6.84
C THR A 69 -12.35 -6.77 7.26
N LEU A 70 -12.12 -8.07 7.04
CA LEU A 70 -13.04 -9.12 7.46
C LEU A 70 -13.28 -9.09 8.97
N ARG A 71 -12.20 -8.95 9.76
CA ARG A 71 -12.28 -8.81 11.22
C ARG A 71 -13.02 -7.55 11.66
N ALA A 72 -12.85 -6.43 10.95
CA ALA A 72 -13.56 -5.19 11.25
C ALA A 72 -15.08 -5.29 10.99
N PHE A 73 -15.50 -6.17 10.08
CA PHE A 73 -16.91 -6.53 9.85
C PHE A 73 -17.41 -7.66 10.75
N ASP A 74 -16.61 -8.12 11.71
CA ASP A 74 -16.92 -9.24 12.60
C ASP A 74 -17.22 -10.56 11.87
N ILE A 75 -16.64 -10.74 10.67
CA ILE A 75 -16.73 -11.96 9.88
C ILE A 75 -15.80 -13.02 10.50
N GLY A 76 -16.34 -14.19 10.79
CA GLY A 76 -15.63 -15.25 11.48
C GLY A 76 -16.04 -16.65 11.05
N LYS A 77 -15.89 -17.57 11.99
CA LYS A 77 -16.27 -18.97 11.78
C LYS A 77 -17.78 -19.05 11.52
N GLU A 78 -18.19 -19.90 10.57
CA GLU A 78 -19.56 -20.08 10.09
C GLU A 78 -20.08 -19.00 9.12
N ASP A 79 -19.33 -17.92 8.88
CA ASP A 79 -19.65 -16.96 7.82
C ASP A 79 -19.09 -17.39 6.46
N GLU A 80 -19.75 -16.94 5.39
CA GLU A 80 -19.30 -17.17 4.01
C GLU A 80 -18.92 -15.85 3.35
N VAL A 81 -17.77 -15.85 2.67
CA VAL A 81 -17.29 -14.73 1.86
C VAL A 81 -17.16 -15.18 0.41
N ILE A 82 -17.96 -14.58 -0.47
CA ILE A 82 -17.93 -14.88 -1.90
C ILE A 82 -16.69 -14.23 -2.52
N THR A 83 -15.99 -14.99 -3.36
CA THR A 83 -14.88 -14.51 -4.18
C THR A 83 -14.94 -15.14 -5.58
N VAL A 84 -13.98 -14.79 -6.44
CA VAL A 84 -13.86 -15.33 -7.81
C VAL A 84 -12.93 -16.53 -7.86
N SER A 85 -13.19 -17.47 -8.77
CA SER A 85 -12.37 -18.70 -8.91
C SER A 85 -10.97 -18.43 -9.45
N HIS A 86 -10.76 -17.31 -10.14
CA HIS A 86 -9.47 -16.92 -10.72
C HIS A 86 -8.96 -15.62 -10.11
N THR A 87 -8.28 -15.73 -8.98
CA THR A 87 -7.61 -14.63 -8.26
C THR A 87 -6.33 -15.14 -7.59
N ALA A 88 -5.55 -14.24 -6.99
CA ALA A 88 -4.42 -14.61 -6.16
C ALA A 88 -4.87 -15.35 -4.90
N LEU A 89 -4.05 -16.29 -4.40
CA LEU A 89 -4.34 -17.08 -3.19
C LEU A 89 -4.70 -16.21 -1.97
N ALA A 90 -4.06 -15.03 -1.86
CA ALA A 90 -4.31 -14.08 -0.78
C ALA A 90 -5.79 -13.71 -0.62
N THR A 91 -6.58 -13.69 -1.69
CA THR A 91 -8.01 -13.36 -1.60
C THR A 91 -8.82 -14.40 -0.83
N ALA A 92 -8.44 -15.67 -0.91
CA ALA A 92 -9.16 -16.78 -0.25
C ALA A 92 -8.51 -17.22 1.07
N ALA A 93 -7.26 -16.84 1.31
CA ALA A 93 -6.49 -17.24 2.49
C ALA A 93 -6.34 -16.12 3.55
N ALA A 94 -6.91 -14.93 3.30
CA ALA A 94 -6.91 -13.81 4.22
C ALA A 94 -7.80 -14.05 5.45
#